data_AF-Q8RTD4-F1
#
_entry.id   AF-Q8RTD4-F1
#
_cell.length_a   1.000
_cell.length_b   1.000
_cell.length_c   1.000
_cell.angle_alpha   90.00
_cell.angle_beta   90.00
_cell.angle_gamma   90.00
#
_symmetry.space_group_name_H-M   'P 1'
#
loop_
_entity.id
_entity.type
_entity.pdbx_description
1 polymer ?
#
loop_
_entity_poly.entity_id
_entity_poly.type
_entity_poly.pdbx_seq_one_letter_code
_entity_poly.pdbx_strand_id
1 'polypeptide(L)'
;DRNDGTGESVNSTSGTASDINEKDLSKFTGDITADNSNIIINNKFEGGVSAVNKSAIDIHSQHAVINRWSDISDNSKLTLKKSATLTVNTGLVNKGTIEIGE
;
A
#
# COMPACT_ATOMS: atom_id res chain seq x y z
N ASP A 1 -0.95 -11.57 -21.85
CA ASP A 1 -1.88 -12.36 -22.68
C ASP A 1 -1.04 -13.24 -23.60
N ARG A 2 -1.31 -14.55 -23.73
CA ARG A 2 -0.53 -15.41 -24.65
C ARG A 2 -0.75 -15.05 -26.12
N ASN A 3 -1.86 -14.39 -26.42
CA ASN A 3 -2.21 -13.92 -27.75
C ASN A 3 -1.94 -12.40 -27.92
N ASP A 4 -1.18 -11.79 -27.01
CA ASP A 4 -0.84 -10.38 -27.12
C ASP A 4 -0.09 -10.09 -28.44
N GLY A 5 -0.52 -9.07 -29.16
CA GLY A 5 0.03 -8.70 -30.48
C GLY A 5 -0.49 -9.50 -31.68
N THR A 6 -1.43 -10.45 -31.53
CA THR A 6 -1.95 -11.26 -32.66
C THR A 6 -3.32 -10.84 -33.18
N GLY A 7 -4.11 -10.10 -32.39
CA GLY A 7 -5.50 -9.71 -32.74
C GLY A 7 -6.56 -10.77 -32.41
N GLU A 8 -6.15 -11.93 -31.91
CA GLU A 8 -7.03 -12.99 -31.44
C GLU A 8 -7.63 -12.68 -30.05
N SER A 9 -8.58 -13.50 -29.61
CA SER A 9 -9.17 -13.38 -28.27
C SER A 9 -8.13 -13.61 -27.16
N VAL A 10 -8.33 -12.91 -26.02
CA VAL A 10 -7.44 -12.98 -24.86
C VAL A 10 -7.26 -14.41 -24.34
N ASN A 11 -6.01 -14.79 -24.07
CA ASN A 11 -5.64 -16.02 -23.42
C ASN A 11 -4.85 -15.71 -22.14
N SER A 12 -5.57 -15.61 -21.02
CA SER A 12 -5.03 -15.25 -19.72
C SER A 12 -4.12 -16.34 -19.16
N THR A 13 -2.99 -15.93 -18.59
CA THR A 13 -2.05 -16.81 -17.89
C THR A 13 -1.54 -16.06 -16.67
N SER A 14 -1.68 -16.65 -15.49
CA SER A 14 -1.08 -16.11 -14.28
C SER A 14 0.43 -16.38 -14.27
N GLY A 15 1.17 -15.45 -13.68
CA GLY A 15 2.60 -15.55 -13.48
C GLY A 15 3.03 -14.58 -12.39
N THR A 16 4.28 -14.71 -11.95
CA THR A 16 4.91 -13.81 -10.99
C THR A 16 5.96 -12.99 -11.70
N ALA A 17 5.87 -11.66 -11.60
CA ALA A 17 6.91 -10.73 -11.98
C ALA A 17 7.19 -9.83 -10.78
N SER A 18 8.46 -9.56 -10.51
CA SER A 18 8.88 -8.65 -9.46
C SER A 18 9.75 -7.57 -10.08
N ASP A 19 9.42 -6.33 -9.77
CA ASP A 19 10.19 -5.17 -10.22
C ASP A 19 11.56 -5.17 -9.51
N ILE A 20 12.64 -5.04 -10.28
CA ILE A 20 14.01 -4.97 -9.73
C ILE A 20 14.48 -3.52 -9.65
N ASN A 21 14.05 -2.68 -10.60
CA ASN A 21 14.45 -1.27 -10.65
C ASN A 21 13.33 -0.36 -10.15
N GLU A 22 13.72 0.73 -9.51
CA GLU A 22 12.80 1.71 -8.94
C GLU A 22 11.84 2.34 -9.97
N LYS A 23 12.27 2.43 -11.24
CA LYS A 23 11.46 2.97 -12.35
C LYS A 23 10.32 2.05 -12.79
N ASP A 24 10.44 0.76 -12.50
CA ASP A 24 9.47 -0.27 -12.90
C ASP A 24 8.42 -0.49 -11.80
N LEU A 25 8.70 -0.04 -10.56
CA LEU A 25 7.77 -0.09 -9.43
C LEU A 25 6.44 0.59 -9.75
N SER A 26 5.35 -0.12 -9.49
CA SER A 26 4.01 0.48 -9.53
C SER A 26 3.91 1.69 -8.59
N LYS A 27 3.20 2.73 -9.01
CA LYS A 27 2.93 3.93 -8.20
C LYS A 27 1.44 4.12 -7.98
N PHE A 28 1.05 4.41 -6.74
CA PHE A 28 -0.29 4.90 -6.40
C PHE A 28 -0.21 6.30 -5.78
N THR A 29 -1.09 7.19 -6.24
CA THR A 29 -1.29 8.52 -5.66
C THR A 29 -2.77 8.77 -5.43
N GLY A 30 -3.15 9.03 -4.19
CA GLY A 30 -4.55 9.17 -3.79
C GLY A 30 -4.79 8.68 -2.37
N ASP A 31 -6.05 8.71 -1.95
CA ASP A 31 -6.43 8.34 -0.59
C ASP A 31 -6.97 6.91 -0.55
N ILE A 32 -6.56 6.15 0.47
CA ILE A 32 -7.03 4.80 0.73
C ILE A 32 -7.86 4.80 2.00
N THR A 33 -9.10 4.34 1.91
CA THR A 33 -9.93 4.04 3.07
C THR A 33 -10.13 2.53 3.19
N ALA A 34 -9.64 1.95 4.28
CA ALA A 34 -9.87 0.56 4.63
C ALA A 34 -10.96 0.47 5.69
N ASP A 35 -12.01 -0.28 5.39
CA ASP A 35 -13.11 -0.60 6.32
C ASP A 35 -13.23 -2.12 6.41
N ASN A 36 -12.95 -2.69 7.58
CA ASN A 36 -12.86 -4.14 7.80
C ASN A 36 -12.03 -4.85 6.72
N SER A 37 -10.90 -4.24 6.36
CA SER A 37 -10.10 -4.61 5.19
C SER A 37 -8.60 -4.62 5.52
N ASN A 38 -7.84 -5.38 4.71
CA ASN A 38 -6.39 -5.42 4.78
C ASN A 38 -5.81 -4.78 3.52
N ILE A 39 -4.96 -3.77 3.69
CA ILE A 39 -4.24 -3.10 2.61
C ILE A 39 -2.76 -3.38 2.77
N ILE A 40 -2.10 -3.74 1.67
CA ILE A 40 -0.65 -3.95 1.63
C ILE A 40 -0.05 -2.94 0.65
N ILE A 41 0.83 -2.08 1.15
CA ILE A 41 1.54 -1.08 0.36
C ILE A 41 2.97 -1.58 0.09
N ASN A 42 3.14 -2.24 -1.06
CA ASN A 42 4.43 -2.82 -1.47
C ASN A 42 5.37 -1.81 -2.15
N ASN A 43 4.80 -0.91 -2.96
CA ASN A 43 5.58 -0.07 -3.88
C ASN A 43 5.35 1.43 -3.57
N LYS A 44 5.59 2.31 -4.56
CA LYS A 44 5.51 3.76 -4.37
C LYS A 44 4.09 4.19 -3.98
N PHE A 45 3.98 4.88 -2.86
CA PHE A 45 2.71 5.40 -2.35
C PHE A 45 2.85 6.85 -1.96
N GLU A 46 1.88 7.67 -2.37
CA GLU A 46 1.81 9.08 -1.98
C GLU A 46 0.35 9.50 -1.79
N GLY A 47 -0.08 9.73 -0.55
CA GLY A 47 -1.47 10.11 -0.29
C GLY A 47 -1.89 10.07 1.18
N GLY A 48 -3.17 9.81 1.42
CA GLY A 48 -3.74 9.61 2.76
C GLY A 48 -4.16 8.15 3.00
N VAL A 49 -4.16 7.74 4.25
CA VAL A 49 -4.65 6.42 4.69
C VAL A 49 -5.64 6.57 5.85
N SER A 50 -6.80 5.96 5.73
CA SER A 50 -7.81 5.85 6.79
C SER A 50 -8.10 4.39 7.05
N ALA A 51 -7.92 3.91 8.28
CA ALA A 51 -8.18 2.53 8.66
C ALA A 51 -9.24 2.48 9.76
N VAL A 52 -10.40 1.91 9.44
CA VAL A 52 -11.55 1.78 10.35
C VAL A 52 -12.03 0.34 10.47
N ASN A 53 -12.75 0.03 11.54
CA ASN A 53 -13.43 -1.26 11.75
C ASN A 53 -12.52 -2.49 11.61
N LYS A 54 -11.52 -2.64 12.50
CA LYS A 54 -10.61 -3.80 12.48
C LYS A 54 -9.79 -3.94 11.20
N SER A 55 -9.43 -2.81 10.58
CA SER A 55 -8.60 -2.81 9.38
C SER A 55 -7.11 -2.90 9.71
N ALA A 56 -6.33 -3.39 8.75
CA ALA A 56 -4.88 -3.39 8.82
C ALA A 56 -4.27 -2.74 7.57
N ILE A 57 -3.32 -1.84 7.78
CA ILE A 57 -2.47 -1.26 6.73
C ILE A 57 -1.04 -1.76 6.96
N ASP A 58 -0.58 -2.64 6.08
CA ASP A 58 0.78 -3.18 6.12
C ASP A 58 1.66 -2.45 5.10
N ILE A 59 2.65 -1.69 5.58
CA ILE A 59 3.63 -0.99 4.76
C ILE A 59 4.86 -1.88 4.58
N HIS A 60 5.10 -2.32 3.35
CA HIS A 60 6.32 -3.02 2.94
C HIS A 60 7.26 -2.11 2.14
N SER A 61 6.71 -1.04 1.58
CA SER A 61 7.43 -0.08 0.73
C SER A 61 8.54 0.67 1.46
N GLN A 62 9.61 0.98 0.73
CA GLN A 62 10.65 1.93 1.12
C GLN A 62 10.37 3.37 0.64
N HIS A 63 9.27 3.56 -0.09
CA HIS A 63 8.91 4.81 -0.76
C HIS A 63 7.45 5.21 -0.46
N ALA A 64 6.98 4.95 0.77
CA ALA A 64 5.64 5.34 1.19
C ALA A 64 5.67 6.73 1.83
N VAL A 65 4.81 7.62 1.32
CA VAL A 65 4.66 8.99 1.82
C VAL A 65 3.19 9.25 2.14
N ILE A 66 2.91 9.57 3.40
CA ILE A 66 1.63 10.16 3.79
C ILE A 66 1.75 11.68 3.67
N ASN A 67 1.15 12.26 2.63
CA ASN A 67 1.15 13.71 2.38
C ASN A 67 -0.26 14.34 2.48
N ARG A 68 -1.24 13.55 2.92
CA ARG A 68 -2.61 13.99 3.20
C ARG A 68 -3.03 13.49 4.57
N TRP A 69 -4.09 14.09 5.12
CA TRP A 69 -4.60 13.72 6.44
C TRP A 69 -4.92 12.24 6.51
N SER A 70 -4.50 11.58 7.59
CA SER A 70 -4.63 10.13 7.76
C SER A 70 -5.05 9.78 9.19
N ASP A 71 -5.80 8.69 9.34
CA ASP A 71 -6.33 8.24 10.63
C ASP A 71 -6.34 6.72 10.78
N ILE A 72 -6.02 6.24 11.98
CA ILE A 72 -6.08 4.83 12.35
C ILE A 72 -7.02 4.71 13.56
N SER A 73 -8.16 4.03 13.41
CA SER A 73 -9.15 3.83 14.47
C SER A 73 -8.62 2.94 15.60
N ASP A 74 -9.27 3.01 16.77
CA ASP A 74 -8.92 2.31 18.02
C ASP A 74 -8.80 0.78 17.93
N ASN A 75 -9.48 0.16 16.96
CA ASN A 75 -9.42 -1.26 16.68
C ASN A 75 -8.66 -1.62 15.39
N SER A 76 -8.02 -0.66 14.74
CA SER A 76 -7.26 -0.85 13.50
C SER A 76 -5.76 -0.70 13.75
N LYS A 77 -4.96 -1.14 12.78
CA LYS A 77 -3.50 -1.08 12.88
C LYS A 77 -2.82 -0.62 11.60
N LEU A 78 -1.69 0.06 11.79
CA LEU A 78 -0.72 0.36 10.73
C LEU A 78 0.62 -0.27 11.12
N THR A 79 1.10 -1.21 10.31
CA THR A 79 2.34 -1.93 10.59
C THR A 79 3.38 -1.61 9.51
N LEU A 80 4.52 -1.05 9.89
CA LEU A 80 5.71 -0.99 9.04
C LEU A 80 6.42 -2.33 9.16
N LYS A 81 6.56 -3.07 8.06
CA LYS A 81 7.33 -4.30 8.05
C LYS A 81 8.83 -4.01 8.06
N LYS A 82 9.62 -5.06 8.29
CA LYS A 82 11.08 -5.01 8.21
C LYS A 82 11.56 -4.28 6.96
N SER A 83 12.48 -3.34 7.14
CA SER A 83 13.08 -2.51 6.07
C SER A 83 12.11 -1.58 5.33
N ALA A 84 10.85 -1.45 5.77
CA ALA A 84 9.93 -0.46 5.21
C ALA A 84 10.30 0.95 5.69
N THR A 85 9.95 1.96 4.89
CA THR A 85 10.12 3.37 5.25
C THR A 85 8.83 4.11 4.96
N LEU A 86 8.33 4.83 5.96
CA LEU A 86 7.16 5.69 5.86
C LEU A 86 7.55 7.11 6.28
N THR A 87 7.33 8.07 5.38
CA THR A 87 7.43 9.49 5.71
C THR A 87 6.04 10.09 5.84
N VAL A 88 5.79 10.85 6.91
CA VAL A 88 4.51 11.54 7.12
C VAL A 88 4.78 13.05 7.06
N ASN A 89 4.30 13.69 5.99
CA ASN A 89 4.46 15.12 5.72
C ASN A 89 3.25 15.95 6.16
N THR A 90 2.20 15.29 6.67
CA THR A 90 0.94 15.90 7.14
C THR A 90 0.53 15.21 8.46
N GLY A 91 -0.67 15.44 8.98
CA GLY A 91 -1.17 14.77 10.18
C GLY A 91 -1.49 13.28 9.96
N LEU A 92 -0.97 12.43 10.86
CA LEU A 92 -1.42 11.07 11.09
C LEU A 92 -1.98 10.98 12.52
N VAL A 93 -3.29 10.76 12.66
CA VAL A 93 -3.93 10.57 13.96
C VAL A 93 -4.12 9.09 14.23
N ASN A 94 -3.40 8.57 15.22
CA ASN A 94 -3.54 7.18 15.64
C ASN A 94 -4.33 7.06 16.94
N LYS A 95 -5.46 6.35 16.88
CA LYS A 95 -6.22 5.88 18.05
C LYS A 95 -6.02 4.38 18.31
N GLY A 96 -5.59 3.63 17.29
CA GLY A 96 -5.30 2.19 17.38
C GLY A 96 -3.82 1.92 17.63
N THR A 97 -3.25 1.03 16.83
CA THR A 97 -1.85 0.59 16.99
C THR A 97 -0.99 0.94 15.78
N ILE A 98 0.19 1.50 16.04
CA ILE A 98 1.29 1.56 15.07
C ILE A 98 2.36 0.58 15.52
N GLU A 99 2.71 -0.36 14.65
CA GLU A 99 3.78 -1.33 14.86
C GLU A 99 4.92 -1.04 13.88
N ILE A 100 6.17 -1.09 14.37
CA ILE A 100 7.36 -0.92 13.55
C ILE A 100 8.19 -2.20 13.71
N GLY A 101 8.28 -2.97 12.62
CA GLY A 101 9.01 -4.24 12.58
C GLY A 101 10.52 -4.04 12.41
N GLU A 102 11.30 -4.87 13.10
CA GLU A 102 12.77 -4.97 13.01
C GLU A 102 13.27 -5.71 11.76
#